data_AF-A0AAW1MRC5-F1
#
_entry.id   AF-A0AAW1MRC5-F1
#
_cell.length_a   1.000
_cell.length_b   1.000
_cell.length_c   1.000
_cell.angle_alpha   90.00
_cell.angle_beta   90.00
_cell.angle_gamma   90.00
#
_symmetry.space_group_name_H-M   'P 1'
#
loop_
_entity.id
_entity.type
_entity.pdbx_description
1 polymer ?
#
loop_
_entity_poly.entity_id
_entity_poly.type
_entity_poly.pdbx_seq_one_letter_code
_entity_poly.pdbx_strand_id
1 'polypeptide(L)'
;MMNLKLKTENLILESVTKVPAFSDASSDILLLSKHDVFIPDDLLLKDFFDKSSPNPLFVWYPQKKSPSISRLRLFHLYSKIGVRKISETATKSELSDIKSTERKPVNPKDVHIVKGLVMLILGFLSDPELKIEAKNRHDTINRLLNVKFFETSERISVNYSLKMSTGDIVEVTTSQMVRWSREAAEFICQKLDKSGGFKSIVEYATMFSKVVSEGLLWEKEDLIPRLGELIKFGFLMDFDEDAVAYFMKSKNLQIFAEDEEFLSSAFPSS
;
A
#
# COMPACT_ATOMS: atom_id res chain seq x y z
N MET A 1 37.61 26.84 -0.14
CA MET A 1 37.21 26.23 1.15
C MET A 1 35.99 25.30 1.05
N MET A 2 34.90 25.71 0.37
CA MET A 2 33.67 24.90 0.23
C MET A 2 33.88 23.54 -0.50
N ASN A 3 34.78 23.49 -1.48
CA ASN A 3 35.04 22.29 -2.29
C ASN A 3 35.83 21.19 -1.53
N LEU A 4 36.77 21.57 -0.64
CA LEU A 4 37.48 20.59 0.20
C LEU A 4 36.55 19.96 1.25
N LYS A 5 35.67 20.78 1.86
CA LYS A 5 34.73 20.30 2.88
C LYS A 5 33.75 19.26 2.31
N LEU A 6 33.21 19.52 1.12
CA LEU A 6 32.31 18.59 0.44
C LEU A 6 33.01 17.28 0.05
N LYS A 7 34.26 17.37 -0.45
CA LYS A 7 35.06 16.21 -0.82
C LYS A 7 35.41 15.34 0.39
N THR A 8 35.76 15.95 1.52
CA THR A 8 36.01 15.25 2.79
C THR A 8 34.72 14.61 3.34
N GLU A 9 33.59 15.31 3.29
CA GLU A 9 32.29 14.75 3.70
C GLU A 9 31.91 13.52 2.87
N ASN A 10 32.05 13.57 1.54
CA ASN A 10 31.76 12.43 0.68
C ASN A 10 32.67 11.23 0.95
N LEU A 11 33.98 11.46 1.13
CA LEU A 11 34.93 10.40 1.48
C LEU A 11 34.56 9.71 2.81
N ILE A 12 34.11 10.49 3.80
CA ILE A 12 33.66 9.94 5.08
C ILE A 12 32.38 9.12 4.89
N LEU A 13 31.39 9.62 4.14
CA LEU A 13 30.14 8.90 3.88
C LEU A 13 30.39 7.58 3.14
N GLU A 14 31.32 7.57 2.18
CA GLU A 14 31.72 6.38 1.44
C GLU A 14 32.48 5.37 2.31
N SER A 15 33.29 5.84 3.26
CA SER A 15 34.06 4.99 4.18
C SER A 15 33.21 4.22 5.19
N VAL A 16 31.97 4.67 5.45
CA VAL A 16 31.05 3.97 6.34
C VAL A 16 30.52 2.73 5.64
N THR A 17 30.98 1.56 6.08
CA THR A 17 30.57 0.24 5.55
C THR A 17 29.55 -0.47 6.44
N LYS A 18 29.49 -0.12 7.73
CA LYS A 18 28.58 -0.71 8.72
C LYS A 18 27.80 0.34 9.48
N VAL A 19 26.59 -0.02 9.91
CA VAL A 19 25.68 0.83 10.68
C VAL A 19 25.06 0.05 11.84
N PRO A 20 24.61 0.73 12.91
CA PRO A 20 24.00 0.06 14.04
C PRO A 20 22.60 -0.47 13.70
N ALA A 21 22.30 -1.68 14.16
CA ALA A 21 21.00 -2.35 14.08
C ALA A 21 20.66 -2.96 15.45
N PHE A 22 19.37 -2.99 15.81
CA PHE A 22 18.93 -3.52 17.11
C PHE A 22 18.54 -4.98 17.00
N SER A 23 19.14 -5.86 17.80
CA SER A 23 18.67 -7.24 17.94
C SER A 23 17.74 -7.37 19.14
N ASP A 24 16.46 -7.66 18.90
CA ASP A 24 15.52 -7.97 19.98
C ASP A 24 15.93 -9.24 20.75
N ALA A 25 16.56 -10.20 20.07
CA ALA A 25 16.96 -11.48 20.66
C ALA A 25 18.08 -11.34 21.71
N SER A 26 19.06 -10.48 21.47
CA SER A 26 20.18 -10.27 22.40
C SER A 26 20.09 -8.96 23.20
N SER A 27 19.10 -8.09 22.90
CA SER A 27 19.00 -6.73 23.44
C SER A 27 20.25 -5.86 23.18
N ASP A 28 21.06 -6.22 22.18
CA ASP A 28 22.29 -5.51 21.83
C ASP A 28 22.15 -4.69 20.55
N ILE A 29 23.07 -3.74 20.40
CA ILE A 29 23.27 -2.99 19.15
C ILE A 29 24.42 -3.66 18.39
N LEU A 30 24.12 -4.19 17.21
CA LEU A 30 25.09 -4.83 16.33
C LEU A 30 25.50 -3.86 15.21
N LEU A 31 26.77 -3.91 14.80
CA LEU A 31 27.25 -3.20 13.60
C LEU A 31 27.18 -4.13 12.40
N LEU A 32 26.20 -3.90 11.53
CA LEU A 32 25.93 -4.69 10.34
C LEU A 32 26.26 -3.92 9.06
N SER A 33 26.49 -4.65 7.97
CA SER A 33 26.70 -4.07 6.64
C SER A 33 25.55 -3.13 6.29
N LYS A 34 25.87 -1.92 5.82
CA LYS A 34 24.85 -0.93 5.41
C LYS A 34 23.98 -1.41 4.24
N HIS A 35 24.43 -2.44 3.52
CA HIS A 35 23.70 -3.04 2.40
C HIS A 35 22.71 -4.14 2.83
N ASP A 36 22.84 -4.62 4.07
CA ASP A 36 22.07 -5.74 4.65
C ASP A 36 21.13 -5.27 5.78
N VAL A 37 20.97 -3.97 5.91
CA VAL A 37 20.04 -3.34 6.85
C VAL A 37 19.28 -2.24 6.13
N PHE A 38 18.08 -1.99 6.60
CA PHE A 38 17.10 -1.17 5.91
C PHE A 38 16.59 -0.05 6.80
N ILE A 39 16.25 1.07 6.16
CA ILE A 39 15.49 2.14 6.81
C ILE A 39 14.02 1.68 6.84
N PRO A 40 13.38 1.63 8.02
CA PRO A 40 11.98 1.21 8.16
C PRO A 40 11.04 2.37 7.84
N ASP A 41 10.97 2.76 6.57
CA ASP A 41 10.08 3.82 6.09
C ASP A 41 8.65 3.33 5.80
N ASP A 42 8.47 2.01 5.61
CA ASP A 42 7.18 1.33 5.62
C ASP A 42 7.06 0.47 6.90
N LEU A 43 6.14 0.84 7.78
CA LEU A 43 5.96 0.19 9.07
C LEU A 43 5.26 -1.18 8.96
N LEU A 44 4.42 -1.40 7.95
CA LEU A 44 3.79 -2.70 7.74
C LEU A 44 4.80 -3.72 7.24
N LEU A 45 5.63 -3.33 6.26
CA LEU A 45 6.74 -4.16 5.81
C LEU A 45 7.72 -4.43 6.94
N LYS A 46 8.04 -3.41 7.75
CA LYS A 46 8.87 -3.58 8.95
C LYS A 46 8.30 -4.66 9.86
N ASP A 47 7.02 -4.56 10.21
CA ASP A 47 6.35 -5.50 11.10
C ASP A 47 6.31 -6.94 10.54
N PHE A 48 6.25 -7.12 9.22
CA PHE A 48 6.32 -8.45 8.60
C PHE A 48 7.70 -9.06 8.79
N PHE A 49 8.76 -8.34 8.44
CA PHE A 49 10.13 -8.85 8.48
C PHE A 49 10.67 -9.01 9.90
N ASP A 50 10.32 -8.12 10.83
CA ASP A 50 10.75 -8.21 12.24
C ASP A 50 10.30 -9.50 12.92
N LYS A 51 9.08 -9.96 12.63
CA LYS A 51 8.52 -11.16 13.26
C LYS A 51 9.13 -12.45 12.74
N SER A 52 9.72 -12.41 11.56
CA SER A 52 10.15 -13.60 10.82
C SER A 52 11.66 -13.77 10.73
N SER A 53 12.44 -12.72 10.96
CA SER A 53 13.90 -12.77 10.90
C SER A 53 14.53 -12.85 12.30
N PRO A 54 15.38 -13.85 12.59
CA PRO A 54 16.16 -13.88 13.84
C PRO A 54 17.27 -12.82 13.85
N ASN A 55 17.69 -12.34 12.67
CA ASN A 55 18.74 -11.34 12.53
C ASN A 55 18.12 -9.95 12.36
N PRO A 56 18.73 -8.90 12.93
CA PRO A 56 18.17 -7.57 12.84
C PRO A 56 18.33 -7.00 11.43
N LEU A 57 17.21 -6.59 10.84
CA LEU A 57 17.14 -6.09 9.47
C LEU A 57 17.05 -4.57 9.39
N PHE A 58 16.83 -3.87 10.51
CA PHE A 58 16.57 -2.44 10.49
C PHE A 58 17.61 -1.65 11.28
N VAL A 59 17.88 -0.45 10.79
CA VAL A 59 18.75 0.49 11.48
C VAL A 59 18.23 0.83 12.88
N TRP A 60 19.15 0.95 13.82
CA TRP A 60 18.84 1.28 15.20
C TRP A 60 18.51 2.77 15.34
N TYR A 61 17.52 3.07 16.20
CA TYR A 61 17.20 4.41 16.66
C TYR A 61 17.22 4.46 18.20
N PRO A 62 17.72 5.55 18.82
CA PRO A 62 17.72 5.70 20.26
C PRO A 62 16.29 5.74 20.85
N GLN A 63 16.04 4.95 21.90
CA GLN A 63 14.73 4.87 22.56
C GLN A 63 14.46 5.98 23.60
N LYS A 64 15.51 6.62 24.16
CA LYS A 64 15.38 7.66 25.20
C LYS A 64 15.35 9.06 24.59
N LYS A 65 14.63 10.01 25.21
CA LYS A 65 14.55 11.45 24.84
C LYS A 65 15.88 12.24 24.99
N SER A 66 16.99 11.55 25.25
CA SER A 66 18.32 12.16 25.33
C SER A 66 19.31 11.54 24.32
N PRO A 67 19.17 11.85 23.02
CA PRO A 67 20.30 11.89 22.12
C PRO A 67 20.53 13.34 21.68
N SER A 68 21.79 13.74 21.51
CA SER A 68 22.17 15.00 20.84
C SER A 68 21.67 15.08 19.38
N ILE A 69 21.08 14.00 18.87
CA ILE A 69 20.60 13.83 17.51
C ILE A 69 19.16 13.31 17.49
N SER A 70 18.29 13.96 16.72
CA SER A 70 16.91 13.53 16.56
C SER A 70 16.80 12.29 15.66
N ARG A 71 15.73 11.52 15.82
CA ARG A 71 15.41 10.38 14.93
C ARG A 71 15.36 10.80 13.45
N LEU A 72 14.81 11.98 13.16
CA LEU A 72 14.77 12.56 11.81
C LEU A 72 16.18 12.82 11.25
N ARG A 73 17.09 13.36 12.07
CA ARG A 73 18.49 13.55 11.66
C ARG A 73 19.19 12.22 11.39
N LEU A 74 18.94 11.19 12.21
CA LEU A 74 19.46 9.84 11.98
C LEU A 74 18.91 9.22 10.70
N PHE A 75 17.62 9.36 10.43
CA PHE A 75 17.01 8.93 9.17
C PHE A 75 17.75 9.55 7.98
N HIS A 76 17.93 10.87 7.95
CA HIS A 76 18.65 11.53 6.87
C HIS A 76 20.11 11.10 6.78
N LEU A 77 20.77 10.84 7.91
CA LEU A 77 22.15 10.36 7.93
C LEU A 77 22.25 8.97 7.31
N TYR A 78 21.39 8.02 7.72
CA TYR A 78 21.33 6.67 7.15
C TYR A 78 21.06 6.70 5.65
N SER A 79 20.14 7.55 5.19
CA SER A 79 19.90 7.73 3.75
C SER A 79 21.15 8.27 3.04
N LYS A 80 21.83 9.27 3.61
CA LYS A 80 23.03 9.88 3.01
C LYS A 80 24.22 8.92 2.90
N ILE A 81 24.40 8.00 3.83
CA ILE A 81 25.48 7.00 3.77
C ILE A 81 25.14 5.79 2.88
N GLY A 82 23.92 5.77 2.32
CA GLY A 82 23.49 4.76 1.34
C GLY A 82 22.77 3.55 1.94
N VAL A 83 22.20 3.65 3.14
CA VAL A 83 21.29 2.61 3.64
C VAL A 83 19.99 2.67 2.83
N ARG A 84 19.56 1.53 2.31
CA ARG A 84 18.36 1.43 1.46
C ARG A 84 17.08 1.50 2.30
N LYS A 85 15.99 2.00 1.71
CA LYS A 85 14.66 1.97 2.32
C LYS A 85 14.00 0.62 2.06
N ILE A 86 13.22 0.11 3.02
CA ILE A 86 12.55 -1.18 2.85
C ILE A 86 11.49 -1.12 1.74
N SER A 87 10.77 0.01 1.63
CA SER A 87 9.75 0.21 0.60
C SER A 87 10.29 0.11 -0.83
N GLU A 88 11.55 0.49 -1.03
CA GLU A 88 12.24 0.49 -2.33
C GLU A 88 12.89 -0.87 -2.65
N THR A 89 13.13 -1.72 -1.64
CA THR A 89 13.87 -2.98 -1.81
C THR A 89 13.03 -4.24 -1.68
N ALA A 90 11.93 -4.18 -0.93
CA ALA A 90 11.06 -5.33 -0.74
C ALA A 90 10.37 -5.67 -2.06
N THR A 91 10.58 -6.89 -2.52
CA THR A 91 9.88 -7.40 -3.71
C THR A 91 8.67 -8.18 -3.26
N LYS A 92 7.49 -7.79 -3.75
CA LYS A 92 6.25 -8.55 -3.56
C LYS A 92 6.15 -9.59 -4.66
N SER A 93 6.05 -10.86 -4.30
CA SER A 93 5.67 -11.94 -5.22
C SER A 93 4.36 -12.56 -4.77
N GLU A 94 3.45 -12.73 -5.71
CA GLU A 94 2.19 -13.42 -5.46
C GLU A 94 2.43 -14.93 -5.57
N LEU A 95 2.06 -15.69 -4.54
CA LEU A 95 2.05 -17.14 -4.65
C LEU A 95 0.92 -17.53 -5.60
N SER A 96 1.25 -18.37 -6.58
CA SER A 96 0.43 -18.56 -7.79
C SER A 96 -0.91 -19.25 -7.58
N ASP A 97 -1.21 -19.84 -6.42
CA ASP A 97 -2.31 -20.80 -6.35
C ASP A 97 -3.17 -20.63 -5.09
N ILE A 98 -4.15 -19.72 -5.15
CA ILE A 98 -5.42 -20.04 -4.48
C ILE A 98 -6.06 -21.10 -5.37
N LYS A 99 -6.19 -22.33 -4.89
CA LYS A 99 -6.82 -23.42 -5.65
C LYS A 99 -8.19 -22.96 -6.15
N SER A 100 -8.47 -23.17 -7.43
CA SER A 100 -9.72 -22.75 -8.08
C SER A 100 -10.98 -23.31 -7.40
N THR A 101 -10.85 -24.42 -6.65
CA THR A 101 -11.90 -25.10 -5.91
C THR A 101 -12.43 -24.36 -4.68
N GLU A 102 -11.77 -23.29 -4.23
CA GLU A 102 -12.12 -22.56 -3.00
C GLU A 102 -12.67 -21.14 -3.26
N ARG A 103 -12.92 -20.81 -4.53
CA ARG A 103 -13.42 -19.50 -4.97
C ARG A 103 -14.90 -19.61 -5.35
N LYS A 104 -15.76 -18.81 -4.73
CA LYS A 104 -17.18 -18.71 -5.07
C LYS A 104 -17.43 -17.43 -5.86
N PRO A 105 -18.05 -17.48 -7.05
CA PRO A 105 -18.50 -16.27 -7.74
C PRO A 105 -19.46 -15.49 -6.85
N VAL A 106 -19.30 -14.17 -6.80
CA VAL A 106 -20.13 -13.27 -5.98
C VAL A 106 -20.57 -12.07 -6.80
N ASN A 107 -21.64 -11.40 -6.36
CA ASN A 107 -22.06 -10.16 -6.99
C ASN A 107 -21.06 -9.04 -6.63
N PRO A 108 -20.74 -8.12 -7.55
CA PRO A 108 -19.94 -6.93 -7.23
C PRO A 108 -20.43 -6.17 -5.98
N LYS A 109 -21.75 -6.11 -5.76
CA LYS A 109 -22.34 -5.47 -4.58
C LYS A 109 -21.93 -6.15 -3.27
N ASP A 110 -21.79 -7.47 -3.25
CA ASP A 110 -21.42 -8.25 -2.06
C ASP A 110 -19.98 -7.97 -1.61
N VAL A 111 -19.16 -7.44 -2.52
CA VAL A 111 -17.74 -7.13 -2.29
C VAL A 111 -17.48 -5.62 -2.32
N HIS A 112 -18.52 -4.82 -2.04
CA HIS A 112 -18.48 -3.36 -1.93
C HIS A 112 -18.16 -2.60 -3.23
N ILE A 113 -18.35 -3.23 -4.40
CA ILE A 113 -18.39 -2.52 -5.68
C ILE A 113 -19.82 -2.02 -5.91
N VAL A 114 -20.09 -0.88 -5.29
CA VAL A 114 -21.41 -0.23 -5.25
C VAL A 114 -21.34 1.19 -5.83
N LYS A 115 -22.52 1.79 -6.07
CA LYS A 115 -22.64 3.11 -6.68
C LYS A 115 -21.86 4.19 -5.93
N GLY A 116 -21.90 4.20 -4.59
CA GLY A 116 -21.14 5.15 -3.78
C GLY A 116 -19.62 5.07 -3.99
N LEU A 117 -19.05 3.87 -4.16
CA LEU A 117 -17.63 3.72 -4.50
C LEU A 117 -17.32 4.33 -5.87
N VAL A 118 -18.14 4.02 -6.88
CA VAL A 118 -17.91 4.50 -8.25
C VAL A 118 -18.07 6.01 -8.33
N MET A 119 -19.07 6.57 -7.65
CA MET A 119 -19.27 8.02 -7.53
C MET A 119 -18.05 8.71 -6.92
N LEU A 120 -17.48 8.14 -5.85
CA LEU A 120 -16.28 8.66 -5.21
C LEU A 120 -15.07 8.63 -6.15
N ILE A 121 -14.87 7.54 -6.88
CA ILE A 121 -13.76 7.41 -7.84
C ILE A 121 -13.94 8.41 -8.98
N LEU A 122 -15.12 8.51 -9.59
CA LEU A 122 -15.39 9.46 -10.66
C LEU A 122 -15.16 10.90 -10.21
N GLY A 123 -15.63 11.25 -9.01
CA GLY A 123 -15.41 12.56 -8.42
C GLY A 123 -13.95 12.89 -8.14
N PHE A 124 -13.10 11.88 -7.92
CA PHE A 124 -11.66 12.07 -7.84
C PHE A 124 -11.04 12.26 -9.23
N LEU A 125 -11.39 11.41 -10.20
CA LEU A 125 -10.83 11.45 -11.55
C LEU A 125 -11.25 12.68 -12.35
N SER A 126 -12.37 13.30 -11.99
CA SER A 126 -12.90 14.53 -12.59
C SER A 126 -12.19 15.80 -12.11
N ASP A 127 -11.26 15.70 -11.16
CA ASP A 127 -10.45 16.83 -10.70
C ASP A 127 -9.74 17.47 -11.92
N PRO A 128 -10.02 18.76 -12.22
CA PRO A 128 -9.47 19.43 -13.40
C PRO A 128 -7.95 19.44 -13.46
N GLU A 129 -7.26 19.34 -12.32
CA GLU A 129 -5.80 19.27 -12.26
C GLU A 129 -5.26 17.97 -12.88
N LEU A 130 -6.04 16.89 -12.84
CA LEU A 130 -5.65 15.57 -13.37
C LEU A 130 -5.79 15.48 -14.89
N LYS A 131 -6.59 16.37 -15.51
CA LYS A 131 -6.81 16.43 -16.97
C LYS A 131 -7.25 15.09 -17.58
N ILE A 132 -8.14 14.37 -16.89
CA ILE A 132 -8.68 13.09 -17.37
C ILE A 132 -10.04 13.34 -18.03
N GLU A 133 -10.13 13.10 -19.33
CA GLU A 133 -11.37 13.23 -20.10
C GLU A 133 -12.42 12.20 -19.67
N ALA A 134 -13.71 12.54 -19.84
CA ALA A 134 -14.84 11.71 -19.41
C ALA A 134 -14.75 10.27 -19.91
N LYS A 135 -14.42 10.08 -21.19
CA LYS A 135 -14.21 8.76 -21.78
C LYS A 135 -13.17 7.94 -21.01
N ASN A 136 -12.03 8.54 -20.69
CA ASN A 136 -10.96 7.84 -19.96
C ASN A 136 -11.38 7.52 -18.52
N ARG A 137 -12.16 8.40 -17.86
CA ARG A 137 -12.73 8.11 -16.54
C ARG A 137 -13.67 6.91 -16.60
N HIS A 138 -14.57 6.87 -17.58
CA HIS A 138 -15.53 5.79 -17.76
C HIS A 138 -14.83 4.48 -18.14
N ASP A 139 -13.82 4.52 -19.00
CA ASP A 139 -12.99 3.37 -19.34
C ASP A 139 -12.28 2.81 -18.10
N THR A 140 -11.74 3.70 -17.24
CA THR A 140 -11.14 3.30 -15.95
C THR A 140 -12.15 2.61 -15.04
N ILE A 141 -13.38 3.13 -14.92
CA ILE A 141 -14.43 2.46 -14.14
C ILE A 141 -14.86 1.13 -14.78
N ASN A 142 -15.00 1.08 -16.10
CA ASN A 142 -15.38 -0.14 -16.81
C ASN A 142 -14.35 -1.27 -16.60
N ARG A 143 -13.06 -0.94 -16.44
CA ARG A 143 -12.05 -1.94 -16.04
C ARG A 143 -12.38 -2.59 -14.70
N LEU A 144 -12.92 -1.84 -13.74
CA LEU A 144 -13.38 -2.38 -12.45
C LEU A 144 -14.71 -3.11 -12.56
N LEU A 145 -15.67 -2.59 -13.33
CA LEU A 145 -17.01 -3.21 -13.41
C LEU A 145 -17.03 -4.52 -14.22
N ASN A 146 -16.08 -4.71 -15.14
CA ASN A 146 -16.03 -5.87 -16.03
C ASN A 146 -15.13 -7.02 -15.53
N VAL A 147 -14.61 -6.95 -14.29
CA VAL A 147 -13.86 -8.06 -13.70
C VAL A 147 -14.80 -9.14 -13.16
N LYS A 148 -14.26 -10.35 -13.02
CA LYS A 148 -14.94 -11.45 -12.33
C LYS A 148 -14.67 -11.33 -10.83
N PHE A 149 -15.73 -11.36 -10.03
CA PHE A 149 -15.63 -11.24 -8.59
C PHE A 149 -15.75 -12.60 -7.92
N PHE A 150 -14.83 -12.88 -6.98
CA PHE A 150 -14.78 -14.11 -6.24
C PHE A 150 -14.61 -13.85 -4.73
N GLU A 151 -15.35 -14.60 -3.93
CA GLU A 151 -15.13 -14.72 -2.49
C GLU A 151 -14.36 -16.01 -2.18
N THR A 152 -13.44 -15.93 -1.21
CA THR A 152 -12.75 -17.09 -0.64
C THR A 152 -12.83 -17.09 0.89
N SER A 153 -12.87 -18.28 1.50
CA SER A 153 -12.76 -18.42 2.95
C SER A 153 -11.31 -18.35 3.44
N GLU A 154 -10.34 -18.67 2.59
CA GLU A 154 -8.93 -18.70 2.94
C GLU A 154 -8.26 -17.34 2.80
N ARG A 155 -7.19 -17.14 3.55
CA ARG A 155 -6.36 -15.94 3.42
C ARG A 155 -5.46 -16.07 2.20
N ILE A 156 -5.35 -15.00 1.40
CA ILE A 156 -4.52 -14.99 0.20
C ILE A 156 -3.07 -14.83 0.62
N SER A 157 -2.23 -15.83 0.38
CA SER A 157 -0.81 -15.76 0.77
C SER A 157 -0.01 -14.88 -0.20
N VAL A 158 0.84 -14.04 0.35
CA VAL A 158 1.75 -13.14 -0.38
C VAL A 158 3.15 -13.32 0.19
N ASN A 159 4.13 -13.48 -0.68
CA ASN A 159 5.53 -13.51 -0.27
C ASN A 159 6.16 -12.13 -0.49
N TYR A 160 6.90 -11.67 0.51
CA TYR A 160 7.79 -10.53 0.39
C TYR A 160 9.22 -11.01 0.55
N SER A 161 10.10 -10.58 -0.34
CA SER A 161 11.51 -10.94 -0.29
C SER A 161 12.43 -9.72 -0.24
N LEU A 162 13.54 -9.88 0.48
CA LEU A 162 14.63 -8.92 0.56
C LEU A 162 15.92 -9.60 0.11
N LYS A 163 16.57 -9.00 -0.89
CA LYS A 163 17.88 -9.47 -1.38
C LYS A 163 19.01 -8.81 -0.60
N MET A 164 19.79 -9.66 0.07
CA MET A 164 20.98 -9.29 0.83
C MET A 164 22.18 -9.12 -0.10
N SER A 165 23.21 -8.42 0.37
CA SER A 165 24.45 -8.18 -0.37
C SER A 165 25.29 -9.45 -0.55
N THR A 166 25.15 -10.42 0.35
CA THR A 166 25.75 -11.77 0.25
C THR A 166 25.12 -12.63 -0.85
N GLY A 167 23.97 -12.21 -1.39
CA GLY A 167 23.15 -13.01 -2.29
C GLY A 167 22.04 -13.79 -1.58
N ASP A 168 22.05 -13.83 -0.25
CA ASP A 168 20.98 -14.45 0.54
C ASP A 168 19.65 -13.71 0.32
N ILE A 169 18.54 -14.44 0.45
CA ILE A 169 17.20 -13.89 0.35
C ILE A 169 16.48 -14.14 1.67
N VAL A 170 15.98 -13.06 2.27
CA VAL A 170 15.07 -13.15 3.42
C VAL A 170 13.65 -13.08 2.88
N GLU A 171 12.86 -14.12 3.14
CA GLU A 171 11.48 -14.22 2.69
C GLU A 171 10.51 -14.20 3.87
N VAL A 172 9.38 -13.53 3.69
CA VAL A 172 8.27 -13.55 4.64
C VAL A 172 6.96 -13.77 3.89
N THR A 173 6.26 -14.83 4.28
CA THR A 173 4.89 -15.08 3.82
C THR A 173 3.92 -14.39 4.76
N THR A 174 3.14 -13.46 4.23
CA THR A 174 2.03 -12.81 4.92
C THR A 174 0.70 -13.16 4.24
N SER A 175 -0.40 -12.72 4.84
CA SER A 175 -1.74 -12.90 4.29
C SER A 175 -2.35 -11.57 3.91
N GLN A 176 -2.98 -11.50 2.73
CA GLN A 176 -3.84 -10.41 2.29
C GLN A 176 -5.30 -10.89 2.19
N MET A 177 -6.23 -9.95 2.34
CA MET A 177 -7.67 -10.20 2.29
C MET A 177 -8.26 -9.89 0.92
N VAL A 178 -7.56 -9.12 0.08
CA VAL A 178 -8.06 -8.65 -1.21
C VAL A 178 -6.93 -8.76 -2.23
N ARG A 179 -7.28 -9.17 -3.46
CA ARG A 179 -6.38 -9.25 -4.61
C ARG A 179 -7.13 -8.87 -5.87
N TRP A 180 -6.46 -8.14 -6.76
CA TRP A 180 -6.96 -7.90 -8.11
C TRP A 180 -5.88 -8.27 -9.12
N SER A 181 -6.11 -9.35 -9.88
CA SER A 181 -5.29 -9.70 -11.05
C SER A 181 -5.88 -9.06 -12.29
N ARG A 182 -5.07 -8.21 -12.95
CA ARG A 182 -5.48 -7.54 -14.19
C ARG A 182 -5.42 -8.49 -15.37
N GLU A 183 -4.40 -9.36 -15.39
CA GLU A 183 -4.15 -10.33 -16.45
C GLU A 183 -5.29 -11.36 -16.53
N ALA A 184 -5.80 -11.81 -15.38
CA ALA A 184 -6.93 -12.72 -15.30
C ALA A 184 -8.29 -12.00 -15.33
N ALA A 185 -8.31 -10.67 -15.19
CA ALA A 185 -9.51 -9.87 -14.93
C ALA A 185 -10.32 -10.43 -13.74
N GLU A 186 -9.65 -10.77 -12.64
CA GLU A 186 -10.25 -11.36 -11.44
C GLU A 186 -10.01 -10.49 -10.21
N PHE A 187 -11.08 -10.23 -9.48
CA PHE A 187 -11.06 -9.60 -8.16
C PHE A 187 -11.45 -10.63 -7.12
N ILE A 188 -10.55 -10.91 -6.19
CA ILE A 188 -10.71 -11.95 -5.17
C ILE A 188 -10.65 -11.30 -3.81
N CYS A 189 -11.66 -11.54 -2.98
CA CYS A 189 -11.67 -11.07 -1.61
C CYS A 189 -12.02 -12.18 -0.63
N GLN A 190 -11.48 -12.07 0.57
CA GLN A 190 -11.93 -12.84 1.71
C GLN A 190 -13.22 -12.21 2.25
N LYS A 191 -14.12 -13.04 2.77
CA LYS A 191 -15.27 -12.54 3.53
C LYS A 191 -14.77 -11.71 4.72
N LEU A 192 -15.28 -10.48 4.85
CA LEU A 192 -14.94 -9.60 5.96
C LEU A 192 -15.34 -10.22 7.30
N ASP A 193 -14.35 -10.58 8.11
CA ASP A 193 -14.56 -11.03 9.48
C ASP A 193 -14.70 -9.83 10.42
N LYS A 194 -15.95 -9.50 10.78
CA LYS A 194 -16.27 -8.40 11.70
C LYS A 194 -16.03 -8.76 13.18
N SER A 195 -15.71 -10.02 13.50
CA SER A 195 -15.53 -10.46 14.89
C SER A 195 -14.29 -9.87 15.56
N GLY A 196 -13.26 -9.51 14.78
CA GLY A 196 -12.05 -8.83 15.26
C GLY A 196 -12.24 -7.34 15.57
N GLY A 197 -13.49 -6.84 15.52
CA GLY A 197 -13.85 -5.47 15.84
C GLY A 197 -13.30 -4.45 14.83
N PHE A 198 -13.15 -3.20 15.29
CA PHE A 198 -12.80 -2.08 14.41
C PHE A 198 -11.42 -2.25 13.75
N LYS A 199 -10.47 -2.91 14.41
CA LYS A 199 -9.15 -3.20 13.86
C LYS A 199 -9.26 -3.98 12.55
N SER A 200 -10.02 -5.07 12.53
CA SER A 200 -10.19 -5.91 11.33
C SER A 200 -10.89 -5.17 10.20
N ILE A 201 -11.84 -4.29 10.52
CA ILE A 201 -12.51 -3.42 9.53
C ILE A 201 -11.50 -2.46 8.89
N VAL A 202 -10.65 -1.81 9.71
CA VAL A 202 -9.63 -0.86 9.20
C VAL A 202 -8.56 -1.57 8.38
N GLU A 203 -8.11 -2.75 8.81
CA GLU A 203 -7.16 -3.58 8.06
C GLU A 203 -7.73 -3.95 6.69
N TYR A 204 -8.97 -4.44 6.65
CA TYR A 204 -9.64 -4.78 5.40
C TYR A 204 -9.83 -3.55 4.50
N ALA A 205 -10.33 -2.43 5.04
CA ALA A 205 -10.54 -1.18 4.29
C ALA A 205 -9.23 -0.66 3.69
N THR A 206 -8.12 -0.75 4.44
CA THR A 206 -6.78 -0.35 3.97
C THR A 206 -6.30 -1.23 2.81
N MET A 207 -6.51 -2.54 2.90
CA MET A 207 -6.12 -3.46 1.83
C MET A 207 -7.02 -3.32 0.59
N PHE A 208 -8.33 -3.24 0.80
CA PHE A 208 -9.31 -3.02 -0.26
C PHE A 208 -9.00 -1.73 -1.03
N SER A 209 -8.79 -0.62 -0.32
CA SER A 209 -8.55 0.66 -0.95
C SER A 209 -7.24 0.69 -1.73
N LYS A 210 -6.18 0.08 -1.19
CA LYS A 210 -4.90 -0.08 -1.88
C LYS A 210 -5.06 -0.88 -3.16
N VAL A 211 -5.67 -2.07 -3.11
CA VAL A 211 -5.84 -2.94 -4.29
C VAL A 211 -6.69 -2.27 -5.37
N VAL A 212 -7.79 -1.61 -4.98
CA VAL A 212 -8.65 -0.91 -5.96
C VAL A 212 -7.93 0.28 -6.58
N SER A 213 -7.25 1.11 -5.79
CA SER A 213 -6.52 2.28 -6.31
C SER A 213 -5.34 1.87 -7.21
N GLU A 214 -4.57 0.85 -6.83
CA GLU A 214 -3.49 0.30 -7.65
C GLU A 214 -4.02 -0.27 -8.98
N GLY A 215 -5.13 -1.01 -8.95
CA GLY A 215 -5.72 -1.57 -10.17
C GLY A 215 -6.26 -0.52 -11.13
N LEU A 216 -6.83 0.57 -10.61
CA LEU A 216 -7.39 1.67 -11.42
C LEU A 216 -6.32 2.62 -11.97
N LEU A 217 -5.29 2.92 -11.19
CA LEU A 217 -4.32 4.00 -11.45
C LEU A 217 -2.89 3.48 -11.65
N TRP A 218 -2.73 2.26 -12.14
CA TRP A 218 -1.41 1.67 -12.39
C TRP A 218 -0.52 2.46 -13.37
N GLU A 219 -1.11 3.29 -14.23
CA GLU A 219 -0.39 4.21 -15.14
C GLU A 219 -0.07 5.57 -14.49
N LYS A 220 -0.53 5.80 -13.25
CA LYS A 220 -0.46 7.06 -12.49
C LYS A 220 -0.17 6.78 -11.01
N GLU A 221 0.98 6.17 -10.77
CA GLU A 221 1.37 5.69 -9.44
C GLU A 221 1.39 6.78 -8.36
N ASP A 222 1.67 8.02 -8.75
CA ASP A 222 1.67 9.20 -7.88
C ASP A 222 0.28 9.54 -7.31
N LEU A 223 -0.79 9.13 -8.00
CA LEU A 223 -2.18 9.38 -7.60
C LEU A 223 -2.76 8.27 -6.72
N ILE A 224 -2.15 7.07 -6.72
CA ILE A 224 -2.63 5.90 -5.98
C ILE A 224 -2.85 6.21 -4.49
N PRO A 225 -1.90 6.85 -3.74
CA PRO A 225 -2.11 7.12 -2.33
C PRO A 225 -3.31 8.05 -2.06
N ARG A 226 -3.52 9.05 -2.93
CA ARG A 226 -4.61 10.02 -2.79
C ARG A 226 -5.97 9.36 -2.99
N LEU A 227 -6.11 8.53 -4.04
CA LEU A 227 -7.34 7.76 -4.26
C LEU A 227 -7.55 6.69 -3.18
N GLY A 228 -6.50 6.00 -2.76
CA GLY A 228 -6.55 4.96 -1.74
C GLY A 228 -7.08 5.47 -0.39
N GLU A 229 -6.70 6.66 0.04
CA GLU A 229 -7.24 7.25 1.28
C GLU A 229 -8.72 7.66 1.14
N LEU A 230 -9.15 8.15 -0.03
CA LEU A 230 -10.55 8.45 -0.29
C LEU A 230 -11.39 7.16 -0.23
N ILE A 231 -10.99 6.12 -0.96
CA ILE A 231 -11.71 4.84 -1.00
C ILE A 231 -11.79 4.21 0.40
N LYS A 232 -10.70 4.27 1.17
CA LYS A 232 -10.68 3.76 2.55
C LYS A 232 -11.70 4.49 3.43
N PHE A 233 -11.77 5.82 3.34
CA PHE A 233 -12.75 6.59 4.10
C PHE A 233 -14.19 6.27 3.64
N GLY A 234 -14.41 6.16 2.33
CA GLY A 234 -15.69 5.71 1.76
C GLY A 234 -16.11 4.34 2.25
N PHE A 235 -15.18 3.38 2.32
CA PHE A 235 -15.44 2.03 2.81
C PHE A 235 -15.91 2.03 4.26
N LEU A 236 -15.29 2.86 5.11
CA LEU A 236 -15.68 2.99 6.52
C LEU A 236 -17.07 3.62 6.72
N MET A 237 -17.63 4.23 5.67
CA MET A 237 -19.02 4.74 5.63
C MET A 237 -19.94 3.79 4.85
N ASP A 238 -19.53 2.53 4.65
CA ASP A 238 -20.24 1.52 3.84
C ASP A 238 -20.56 1.98 2.40
N PHE A 239 -19.84 3.01 1.90
CA PHE A 239 -20.15 3.70 0.65
C PHE A 239 -21.61 4.18 0.53
N ASP A 240 -22.21 4.57 1.65
CA ASP A 240 -23.52 5.23 1.65
C ASP A 240 -23.52 6.45 0.72
N GLU A 241 -24.49 6.54 -0.20
CA GLU A 241 -24.47 7.54 -1.27
C GLU A 241 -24.55 8.97 -0.73
N ASP A 242 -25.38 9.22 0.28
CA ASP A 242 -25.53 10.55 0.88
C ASP A 242 -24.29 10.96 1.68
N ALA A 243 -23.73 10.03 2.47
CA ALA A 243 -22.49 10.26 3.21
C ALA A 243 -21.31 10.50 2.27
N VAL A 244 -21.20 9.71 1.20
CA VAL A 244 -20.17 9.88 0.16
C VAL A 244 -20.34 11.22 -0.55
N ALA A 245 -21.56 11.60 -0.93
CA ALA A 245 -21.81 12.89 -1.58
C ALA A 245 -21.42 14.08 -0.69
N TYR A 246 -21.72 14.03 0.61
CA TYR A 246 -21.26 15.04 1.56
C TYR A 246 -19.73 15.04 1.70
N PHE A 247 -19.12 13.85 1.84
CA PHE A 247 -17.67 13.71 1.94
C PHE A 247 -16.95 14.28 0.70
N MET A 248 -17.43 13.98 -0.50
CA MET A 248 -16.92 14.52 -1.76
C MET A 248 -16.95 16.05 -1.78
N LYS A 249 -18.08 16.67 -1.39
CA LYS A 249 -18.18 18.13 -1.25
C LYS A 249 -17.13 18.69 -0.29
N SER A 250 -16.90 18.03 0.86
CA SER A 250 -15.87 18.44 1.82
C SER A 250 -14.43 18.38 1.27
N LYS A 251 -14.22 17.61 0.20
CA LYS A 251 -12.95 17.45 -0.52
C LYS A 251 -12.89 18.21 -1.84
N ASN A 252 -13.90 19.04 -2.14
CA ASN A 252 -14.09 19.72 -3.43
C ASN A 252 -14.08 18.76 -4.63
N LEU A 253 -14.61 17.55 -4.43
CA LEU A 253 -14.82 16.56 -5.48
C LEU A 253 -16.25 16.67 -6.00
N GLN A 254 -16.42 16.55 -7.31
CA GLN A 254 -17.73 16.58 -7.96
C GLN A 254 -17.71 15.68 -9.20
N ILE A 255 -18.85 15.12 -9.55
CA ILE A 255 -19.05 14.44 -10.82
C ILE A 255 -19.67 15.41 -11.82
N PHE A 256 -19.39 15.24 -13.11
CA PHE A 256 -20.02 16.03 -14.17
C PHE A 256 -21.24 15.31 -14.75
N ALA A 257 -22.04 15.99 -15.57
CA ALA A 257 -23.28 15.45 -16.12
C ALA A 257 -23.07 14.13 -16.89
N GLU A 258 -21.95 14.00 -17.62
CA GLU A 258 -21.59 12.79 -18.34
C GLU A 258 -21.28 11.62 -17.40
N ASP A 259 -20.74 11.91 -16.21
CA ASP A 259 -20.47 10.92 -15.17
C ASP A 259 -21.77 10.49 -14.46
N GLU A 260 -22.72 11.41 -14.26
CA GLU A 260 -24.05 11.12 -13.73
C GLU A 260 -24.85 10.20 -14.65
N GLU A 261 -24.81 10.45 -15.97
CA GLU A 261 -25.45 9.59 -16.98
C GLU A 261 -24.83 8.19 -16.96
N PHE A 262 -23.50 8.10 -16.96
CA PHE A 262 -22.77 6.84 -16.86
C PHE A 262 -23.14 6.07 -15.58
N LEU A 263 -23.16 6.75 -14.42
CA LEU A 263 -23.54 6.15 -13.13
C LEU A 263 -24.97 5.61 -13.14
N SER A 264 -25.91 6.35 -13.72
CA SER A 264 -27.32 5.96 -13.79
C SER A 264 -27.52 4.73 -14.67
N SER A 265 -26.73 4.60 -15.74
CA SER A 265 -26.71 3.42 -16.61
C SER A 265 -26.09 2.20 -15.93
N ALA A 266 -24.94 2.38 -15.25
CA ALA A 266 -24.23 1.30 -14.58
C ALA A 266 -24.93 0.80 -13.31
N PHE A 267 -25.67 1.68 -12.63
CA PHE A 267 -26.41 1.39 -11.39
C PHE A 267 -27.85 1.92 -11.47
N PRO A 268 -28.74 1.24 -12.22
CA PRO A 268 -30.14 1.65 -12.31
C PRO A 268 -30.81 1.59 -10.93
N SER A 269 -31.61 2.60 -10.62
CA SER A 269 -32.47 2.61 -9.42
C SER A 269 -33.38 1.38 -9.45
N SER A 270 -33.31 0.56 -8.40
CA SER A 270 -34.18 -0.61 -8.22
C SER A 270 -35.56 -0.19 -7.68
#